data_AF-A0A1F5RLM5-F1
#
_entry.id   AF-A0A1F5RLM5-F1
#
_cell.length_a   1.000
_cell.length_b   1.000
_cell.length_c   1.000
_cell.angle_alpha   90.00
_cell.angle_beta   90.00
_cell.angle_gamma   90.00
#
_symmetry.space_group_name_H-M   'P 1'
#
loop_
_entity.id
_entity.type
_entity.pdbx_description
1 polymer ?
#
loop_
_entity_poly.entity_id
_entity_poly.type
_entity_poly.pdbx_seq_one_letter_code
_entity_poly.pdbx_strand_id
1 'polypeptide(L)'
;MTRPFVLDSTQLWVHLSRLPLVASGRSLHRAALQALTRGRLEEAWTLFERGAARYRAQLQIEPLARLRVHQLIARVRAGLSHHEESALALEVDRRLARLERIESLEPPFELVDARRLLATWQSSPMAAPESPTDRIEGRAAA
;
A
#
# COMPACT_ATOMS: atom_id res chain seq x y z
N MET A 1 -36.74 -17.82 -10.74
CA MET A 1 -35.31 -18.00 -11.04
C MET A 1 -34.50 -17.09 -10.12
N THR A 2 -34.10 -17.60 -8.96
CA THR A 2 -33.29 -16.89 -7.96
C THR A 2 -31.82 -16.98 -8.37
N ARG A 3 -31.23 -15.87 -8.81
CA ARG A 3 -29.78 -15.80 -9.06
C ARG A 3 -29.04 -16.06 -7.74
N PRO A 4 -28.08 -17.00 -7.69
CA PRO A 4 -27.24 -17.15 -6.51
C PRO A 4 -26.47 -15.85 -6.31
N PHE A 5 -26.69 -15.22 -5.16
CA PHE A 5 -25.93 -14.06 -4.71
C PHE A 5 -24.54 -14.56 -4.34
N VAL A 6 -23.64 -14.63 -5.33
CA VAL A 6 -22.22 -14.88 -5.09
C VAL A 6 -21.70 -13.63 -4.42
N LEU A 7 -21.75 -13.62 -3.09
CA LEU A 7 -21.06 -12.64 -2.28
C LEU A 7 -19.58 -12.75 -2.61
N ASP A 8 -19.09 -11.79 -3.40
CA ASP A 8 -17.67 -11.54 -3.56
C ASP A 8 -17.09 -11.43 -2.15
N SER A 9 -16.35 -12.48 -1.75
CA SER A 9 -15.81 -12.64 -0.40
C SER A 9 -15.01 -11.40 0.01
N THR A 10 -14.41 -10.73 -0.97
CA THR A 10 -13.69 -9.47 -0.85
C THR A 10 -14.56 -8.33 -0.33
N GLN A 11 -15.80 -8.18 -0.82
CA GLN A 11 -16.71 -7.10 -0.42
C GLN A 11 -17.28 -7.34 0.98
N LEU A 12 -17.59 -8.59 1.34
CA LEU A 12 -17.97 -8.96 2.70
C LEU A 12 -16.89 -8.59 3.71
N TRP A 13 -15.63 -8.86 3.40
CA TRP A 13 -14.51 -8.52 4.28
C TRP A 13 -14.36 -7.01 4.49
N VAL A 14 -14.61 -6.20 3.45
CA VAL A 14 -14.59 -4.74 3.59
C VAL A 14 -15.69 -4.27 4.56
N HIS A 15 -16.91 -4.79 4.44
CA HIS A 15 -17.99 -4.43 5.37
C HIS A 15 -17.77 -4.94 6.80
N LEU A 16 -17.35 -6.20 6.96
CA LEU A 16 -17.06 -6.79 8.27
C LEU A 16 -15.88 -6.11 8.98
N SER A 17 -14.89 -5.61 8.23
CA SER A 17 -13.76 -4.85 8.78
C SER A 17 -14.18 -3.53 9.47
N ARG A 18 -15.42 -3.07 9.25
CA ARG A 18 -16.00 -1.90 9.93
C ARG A 18 -16.54 -2.24 11.32
N LEU A 19 -16.73 -3.52 11.66
CA LEU A 19 -17.17 -3.95 12.99
C LEU A 19 -15.96 -4.10 13.94
N PRO A 20 -15.83 -3.29 15.00
CA PRO A 20 -14.61 -3.19 15.81
C PRO A 20 -14.28 -4.43 16.67
N LEU A 21 -15.26 -5.30 16.90
CA LEU A 21 -15.11 -6.50 17.74
C LEU A 21 -14.62 -7.74 16.97
N VAL A 22 -14.75 -7.78 15.64
CA VAL A 22 -14.51 -8.99 14.84
C VAL A 22 -13.30 -8.87 13.92
N ALA A 23 -12.88 -7.64 13.60
CA ALA A 23 -11.79 -7.41 12.68
C ALA A 23 -10.41 -7.63 13.34
N SER A 24 -9.74 -8.72 12.97
CA SER A 24 -8.34 -8.97 13.34
C SER A 24 -7.40 -7.94 12.68
N GLY A 25 -6.22 -7.72 13.28
CA GLY A 25 -5.17 -6.88 12.67
C GLY A 25 -4.84 -7.31 11.23
N ARG A 26 -4.79 -8.63 10.98
CA ARG A 26 -4.58 -9.20 9.65
C ARG A 26 -5.67 -8.83 8.65
N SER A 27 -6.94 -8.91 9.05
CA SER A 27 -8.07 -8.54 8.17
C SER A 27 -8.07 -7.06 7.84
N LEU A 28 -7.77 -6.19 8.81
CA LEU A 28 -7.64 -4.75 8.61
C LEU A 28 -6.46 -4.39 7.71
N HIS A 29 -5.32 -5.05 7.91
CA HIS A 29 -4.14 -4.88 7.07
C HIS A 29 -4.42 -5.28 5.62
N ARG A 30 -5.05 -6.43 5.37
CA ARG A 30 -5.46 -6.83 4.02
C ARG A 30 -6.48 -5.87 3.39
N ALA A 31 -7.47 -5.43 4.16
CA ALA A 31 -8.42 -4.43 3.68
C ALA A 31 -7.73 -3.10 3.31
N ALA A 32 -6.71 -2.69 4.09
CA ALA A 32 -5.92 -1.50 3.78
C ALA A 32 -5.14 -1.65 2.46
N LEU A 33 -4.50 -2.81 2.22
CA LEU A 33 -3.82 -3.09 0.94
C LEU A 33 -4.80 -3.10 -0.24
N GLN A 34 -6.01 -3.60 -0.04
CA GLN A 34 -7.08 -3.53 -1.04
C GLN A 34 -7.56 -2.10 -1.32
N ALA A 35 -7.65 -1.25 -0.29
CA ALA A 35 -7.99 0.15 -0.49
C ALA A 35 -6.85 0.89 -1.22
N LEU A 36 -5.59 0.60 -0.86
CA LEU A 36 -4.40 1.17 -1.48
C LEU A 36 -4.29 0.81 -2.97
N THR A 37 -4.49 -0.45 -3.34
CA THR A 37 -4.49 -0.91 -4.74
C THR A 37 -5.61 -0.26 -5.58
N ARG A 38 -6.68 0.20 -4.94
CA ARG A 38 -7.79 0.94 -5.58
C ARG A 38 -7.59 2.46 -5.54
N GLY A 39 -6.44 2.97 -5.10
CA GLY A 39 -6.16 4.40 -5.00
C GLY A 39 -6.94 5.14 -3.90
N ARG A 40 -7.61 4.42 -2.99
CA ARG A 40 -8.41 5.01 -1.90
C ARG A 40 -7.53 5.29 -0.69
N LEU A 41 -6.66 6.28 -0.80
CA LEU A 41 -5.58 6.54 0.16
C LEU A 41 -6.08 6.82 1.58
N GLU A 42 -7.12 7.65 1.74
CA GLU A 42 -7.72 7.96 3.05
C GLU A 42 -8.33 6.72 3.74
N GLU A 43 -9.05 5.90 2.97
CA GLU A 43 -9.62 4.64 3.46
C GLU A 43 -8.50 3.68 3.87
N ALA A 44 -7.46 3.54 3.04
CA ALA A 44 -6.29 2.72 3.34
C ALA A 44 -5.59 3.19 4.62
N TRP A 45 -5.39 4.49 4.79
CA TRP A 45 -4.74 5.07 5.98
C TRP A 45 -5.51 4.74 7.26
N THR A 46 -6.83 4.96 7.24
CA THR A 46 -7.72 4.64 8.35
C THR A 46 -7.66 3.15 8.72
N LEU A 47 -7.69 2.26 7.72
CA LEU A 47 -7.60 0.81 7.94
C LEU A 47 -6.24 0.38 8.48
N PHE A 48 -5.14 0.97 7.99
CA PHE A 48 -3.80 0.70 8.50
C PHE A 48 -3.66 1.12 9.97
N GLU A 49 -4.12 2.31 10.38
CA GLU A 49 -4.00 2.72 11.78
C GLU A 49 -4.84 1.85 12.71
N ARG A 50 -6.05 1.45 12.29
CA ARG A 50 -6.87 0.46 13.02
C ARG A 50 -6.15 -0.89 13.13
N GLY A 51 -5.54 -1.37 12.05
CA GLY A 51 -4.75 -2.60 12.04
C GLY A 51 -3.54 -2.52 12.97
N ALA A 52 -2.81 -1.41 12.95
CA ALA A 52 -1.66 -1.16 13.81
C ALA A 52 -2.05 -1.12 15.29
N ALA A 53 -3.15 -0.46 15.64
CA ALA A 53 -3.69 -0.45 17.01
C ALA A 53 -3.99 -1.88 17.48
N ARG A 54 -4.53 -2.74 16.61
CA ARG A 54 -4.82 -4.14 16.93
C ARG A 54 -3.58 -5.00 17.11
N TYR A 55 -2.58 -4.86 16.24
CA TYR A 55 -1.30 -5.55 16.42
C TYR A 55 -0.59 -5.12 17.71
N ARG A 56 -0.63 -3.83 18.08
CA ARG A 56 -0.10 -3.36 19.37
C ARG A 56 -0.83 -3.97 20.56
N ALA A 57 -2.16 -3.95 20.55
CA ALA A 57 -2.96 -4.54 21.61
C ALA A 57 -2.72 -6.06 21.77
N GLN A 58 -2.32 -6.74 20.69
CA GLN A 58 -2.02 -8.18 20.67
C GLN A 58 -0.52 -8.49 20.75
N LEU A 59 0.34 -7.49 20.94
CA LEU A 59 1.80 -7.60 20.98
C LEU A 59 2.43 -8.31 19.76
N GLN A 60 1.81 -8.16 18.58
CA GLN A 60 2.30 -8.75 17.33
C GLN A 60 3.30 -7.83 16.64
N ILE A 61 4.58 -8.00 16.96
CA ILE A 61 5.67 -7.11 16.50
C ILE A 61 5.91 -7.22 14.99
N GLU A 62 6.08 -8.44 14.47
CA GLU A 62 6.45 -8.65 13.07
C GLU A 62 5.35 -8.21 12.09
N PRO A 63 4.05 -8.53 12.31
CA PRO A 63 2.97 -8.01 11.48
C PRO A 63 2.84 -6.47 11.55
N LEU A 64 3.11 -5.88 12.73
CA LEU A 64 3.13 -4.42 12.87
C LEU A 64 4.27 -3.79 12.06
N ALA A 65 5.46 -4.40 12.05
CA ALA A 65 6.59 -3.93 11.26
C ALA A 65 6.27 -3.94 9.76
N ARG A 66 5.71 -5.05 9.25
CA ARG A 66 5.24 -5.15 7.86
C ARG A 66 4.19 -4.11 7.52
N LEU A 67 3.19 -3.92 8.39
CA LEU A 67 2.16 -2.91 8.20
C LEU A 67 2.76 -1.50 8.09
N ARG A 68 3.73 -1.16 8.95
CA ARG A 68 4.38 0.16 8.95
C ARG A 68 5.20 0.39 7.68
N VAL A 69 5.76 -0.65 7.07
CA VAL A 69 6.38 -0.55 5.73
C VAL A 69 5.32 -0.24 4.66
N HIS A 70 4.17 -0.92 4.68
CA HIS A 70 3.10 -0.61 3.73
C HIS A 70 2.53 0.81 3.86
N GLN A 71 2.46 1.35 5.07
CA GLN A 71 2.09 2.76 5.28
C GLN A 71 3.11 3.72 4.66
N LEU A 72 4.41 3.41 4.73
CA LEU A 72 5.43 4.22 4.06
C LEU A 72 5.31 4.12 2.53
N ILE A 73 5.13 2.92 2.00
CA ILE A 73 4.88 2.71 0.56
C ILE A 73 3.64 3.50 0.10
N ALA A 74 2.56 3.49 0.89
CA ALA A 74 1.36 4.26 0.60
C ALA A 74 1.62 5.77 0.57
N ARG A 75 2.46 6.29 1.48
CA ARG A 75 2.86 7.71 1.50
C ARG A 75 3.70 8.10 0.30
N VAL A 76 4.66 7.26 -0.11
CA VAL A 76 5.43 7.49 -1.34
C VAL A 76 4.48 7.54 -2.55
N ARG A 77 3.57 6.58 -2.67
CA ARG A 77 2.57 6.54 -3.75
C ARG A 77 1.58 7.71 -3.76
N ALA A 78 1.42 8.41 -2.64
CA ALA A 78 0.54 9.57 -2.55
C ALA A 78 1.14 10.84 -3.18
N GLY A 79 2.42 10.82 -3.60
CA GLY A 79 3.04 11.94 -4.31
C GLY A 79 3.35 13.13 -3.41
N LEU A 80 4.02 12.89 -2.27
CA LEU A 80 4.58 13.97 -1.44
C LEU A 80 5.68 14.74 -2.20
N SER A 81 6.10 15.90 -1.69
CA SER A 81 7.09 16.74 -2.36
C SER A 81 8.38 15.96 -2.68
N HIS A 82 9.08 16.33 -3.76
CA HIS A 82 10.19 15.53 -4.30
C HIS A 82 11.33 15.26 -3.29
N HIS A 83 11.54 16.19 -2.35
CA HIS A 83 12.52 16.00 -1.28
C HIS A 83 12.05 14.99 -0.23
N GLU A 84 10.77 15.05 0.17
CA GLU A 84 10.16 14.11 1.12
C GLU A 84 10.02 12.71 0.52
N GLU A 85 9.74 12.63 -0.78
CA GLU A 85 9.63 11.38 -1.53
C GLU A 85 10.94 10.58 -1.47
N SER A 86 12.08 11.24 -1.71
CA SER A 86 13.40 10.61 -1.65
C SER A 86 13.74 10.06 -0.26
N ALA A 87 13.43 10.83 0.80
CA ALA A 87 13.66 10.41 2.18
C ALA A 87 12.76 9.23 2.58
N LEU A 88 11.50 9.24 2.15
CA LEU A 88 10.55 8.17 2.43
C LEU A 88 10.88 6.90 1.65
N ALA A 89 11.31 7.00 0.39
CA ALA A 89 11.75 5.86 -0.41
C ALA A 89 12.96 5.17 0.23
N LEU A 90 13.95 5.94 0.69
CA LEU A 90 15.10 5.39 1.42
C LEU A 90 14.69 4.69 2.73
N GLU A 91 13.69 5.22 3.44
CA GLU A 91 13.18 4.59 4.65
C GLU A 91 12.41 3.29 4.35
N VAL A 92 11.68 3.22 3.23
CA VAL A 92 11.09 1.97 2.73
C VAL A 92 12.19 0.93 2.51
N ASP A 93 13.25 1.28 1.79
CA ASP A 93 14.38 0.39 1.50
C ASP A 93 15.03 -0.17 2.76
N ARG A 94 15.36 0.72 3.71
CA ARG A 94 15.99 0.35 4.99
C ARG A 94 15.13 -0.62 5.79
N ARG A 95 13.80 -0.46 5.76
CA ARG A 95 12.90 -1.35 6.49
C ARG A 95 12.67 -2.66 5.77
N LEU A 96 12.53 -2.65 4.45
CA LEU A 96 12.44 -3.88 3.66
C LEU A 96 13.68 -4.75 3.83
N ALA A 97 14.87 -4.15 3.86
CA ALA A 97 16.13 -4.87 4.08
C ALA A 97 16.22 -5.59 5.45
N ARG A 98 15.39 -5.19 6.43
CA ARG A 98 15.34 -5.78 7.78
C ARG A 98 14.23 -6.83 7.94
N LEU A 99 13.34 -6.96 6.96
CA LEU A 99 12.27 -7.95 6.98
C LEU A 99 12.72 -9.19 6.21
N GLU A 100 12.34 -10.37 6.69
CA GLU A 100 12.48 -11.60 5.91
C GLU A 100 11.34 -11.73 4.89
N ARG A 101 10.11 -11.48 5.35
CA ARG A 101 8.90 -11.61 4.53
C ARG A 101 8.01 -10.37 4.65
N ILE A 102 7.28 -10.08 3.58
CA ILE A 102 6.30 -9.01 3.52
C ILE A 102 5.10 -9.41 2.67
N GLU A 103 3.89 -8.92 2.98
CA GLU A 103 2.76 -9.10 2.08
C GLU A 103 3.04 -8.43 0.72
N SER A 104 2.69 -9.09 -0.39
CA SER A 104 2.80 -8.50 -1.74
C SER A 104 1.94 -7.24 -1.86
N LEU A 105 2.30 -6.33 -2.75
CA LEU A 105 1.52 -5.11 -3.01
C LEU A 105 0.27 -5.37 -3.87
N GLU A 106 0.17 -6.56 -4.46
CA GLU A 106 -0.93 -6.98 -5.31
C GLU A 106 -1.71 -8.13 -4.66
N PRO A 107 -3.04 -8.24 -4.92
CA PRO A 107 -3.83 -9.39 -4.52
C PRO A 107 -3.20 -10.69 -5.08
N PRO A 108 -3.21 -11.80 -4.32
CA PRO A 108 -3.94 -12.03 -3.06
C PRO A 108 -3.18 -11.64 -1.77
N PHE A 109 -2.18 -10.75 -1.86
CA PHE A 109 -1.40 -10.25 -0.72
C PHE A 109 -0.70 -11.38 0.04
N GLU A 110 0.03 -12.21 -0.67
CA GLU A 110 0.78 -13.32 -0.09
C GLU A 110 2.05 -12.83 0.58
N LEU A 111 2.51 -13.54 1.61
CA LEU A 111 3.82 -13.26 2.20
C LEU A 111 4.91 -13.70 1.22
N VAL A 112 5.59 -12.74 0.61
CA VAL A 112 6.74 -12.94 -0.28
C VAL A 112 8.04 -12.60 0.44
N ASP A 113 9.16 -12.99 -0.15
CA ASP A 113 10.49 -12.54 0.31
C ASP A 113 10.59 -11.00 0.18
N ALA A 114 10.97 -10.32 1.25
CA ALA A 114 11.09 -8.87 1.26
C ALA A 114 12.18 -8.35 0.32
N ARG A 115 13.24 -9.13 0.08
CA ARG A 115 14.31 -8.81 -0.88
C ARG A 115 13.78 -8.81 -2.32
N ARG A 116 12.81 -9.68 -2.63
CA ARG A 116 12.15 -9.69 -3.94
C ARG A 116 11.35 -8.40 -4.14
N LEU A 117 10.61 -7.96 -3.13
CA LEU A 117 9.86 -6.71 -3.21
C LEU A 117 10.81 -5.50 -3.31
N LEU A 118 11.90 -5.49 -2.54
CA LEU A 118 12.93 -4.46 -2.61
C LEU A 118 13.55 -4.34 -4.01
N ALA A 119 13.88 -5.48 -4.65
CA ALA A 119 14.41 -5.49 -6.00
C ALA A 119 13.43 -4.89 -7.02
N THR A 120 12.13 -5.21 -6.90
CA THR A 120 11.11 -4.59 -7.78
C THR A 120 10.91 -3.11 -7.51
N TRP A 121 11.05 -2.69 -6.25
CA TRP A 121 10.93 -1.29 -5.84
C TRP A 121 12.05 -0.42 -6.42
N GLN A 122 13.29 -0.91 -6.41
CA GLN A 122 14.45 -0.20 -6.99
C GLN A 122 14.44 -0.17 -8.53
N SER A 123 13.79 -1.15 -9.17
CA SER A 123 13.75 -1.27 -10.63
C SER A 123 12.63 -0.45 -11.29
N SER A 124 11.64 -0.01 -10.50
CA SER A 124 10.62 0.89 -11.01
C SER A 124 11.21 2.29 -11.06
N PRO A 125 11.37 2.93 -12.24
CA PRO A 125 11.55 4.36 -12.24
C PRO A 125 10.30 4.91 -11.55
N MET A 126 10.47 5.52 -10.38
CA MET A 126 9.48 6.45 -9.84
C MET A 126 9.17 7.37 -11.02
N ALA A 127 7.99 7.21 -11.62
CA ALA A 127 7.63 7.91 -12.84
C ALA A 127 7.72 9.40 -12.52
N ALA A 128 8.83 10.01 -12.92
CA ALA A 128 8.93 11.45 -12.98
C ALA A 128 7.73 11.89 -13.81
N PRO A 129 6.91 12.85 -13.35
CA PRO A 129 5.90 13.42 -14.23
C PRO A 129 6.66 13.92 -15.45
N GLU A 130 6.33 13.37 -16.62
CA GLU A 130 6.84 13.87 -17.88
C GLU A 130 6.55 15.37 -17.91
N SER A 131 7.57 16.19 -17.70
CA SER A 131 7.46 17.64 -17.79
C SER A 131 6.86 17.95 -19.15
N PRO A 132 5.66 18.56 -19.23
CA PRO A 132 5.06 18.95 -20.49
C PRO A 132 5.77 20.22 -21.00
N THR A 133 7.05 20.11 -21.33
CA THR A 133 7.88 21.24 -21.80
C THR A 133 8.59 20.93 -23.10
N ASP A 134 8.08 19.99 -23.91
CA ASP A 134 8.62 19.74 -25.25
C ASP A 134 7.59 19.92 -26.37
N ARG A 135 6.64 20.83 -26.17
CA ARG A 135 5.66 21.21 -27.22
C ARG A 135 5.48 22.72 -27.35
N ILE A 136 6.56 23.50 -27.29
CA ILE A 136 6.54 24.90 -27.77
C ILE A 136 7.87 25.29 -28.42
N GLU A 137 8.44 24.54 -29.37
CA GLU A 137 9.39 25.12 -30.35
C GLU A 137 9.22 24.43 -31.71
N GLY A 138 8.16 24.81 -32.43
CA GLY A 138 7.88 24.22 -33.75
C GLY A 138 6.73 24.86 -34.49
N ARG A 139 6.49 26.18 -34.30
CA ARG A 139 5.62 26.94 -35.21
C ARG A 139 5.93 28.44 -35.17
N ALA A 140 7.05 28.81 -35.77
CA ALA A 140 7.23 30.14 -36.33
C ALA A 140 7.70 29.96 -37.78
N ALA A 141 6.73 29.71 -38.65
CA ALA A 141 6.83 29.93 -40.08
C ALA A 141 5.78 30.98 -40.43
N ALA A 142 6.24 32.21 -40.62
CA ALA A 142 5.62 33.26 -41.44
C ALA A 142 6.67 34.37 -41.61
#